data_AF-A0A6G0PXN3-F1
#
_entry.id   AF-A0A6G0PXN3-F1
#
_cell.length_a   1.000
_cell.length_b   1.000
_cell.length_c   1.000
_cell.angle_alpha   90.00
_cell.angle_beta   90.00
_cell.angle_gamma   90.00
#
_symmetry.space_group_name_H-M   'P 1'
#
loop_
_entity.id
_entity.type
_entity.pdbx_description
1 polymer ?
#
loop_
_entity_poly.entity_id
_entity_poly.type
_entity_poly.pdbx_seq_one_letter_code
_entity_poly.pdbx_strand_id
1 'polypeptide(L)'
;MTTTSAKKAEVILGSDNYFHWEFAMRMTLARKGQLAHVQVVKDPAEITEAWLLNDMKALGLIAQGVAVEHHIKIRSATSAIMAW
;
A
#
# COMPACT_ATOMS: atom_id res chain seq x y z
N MET A 1 -16.93 35.02 -3.61
CA MET A 1 -16.93 33.73 -4.31
C MET A 1 -15.51 33.41 -4.74
N THR A 2 -14.79 32.62 -3.94
CA THR A 2 -13.38 32.26 -4.16
C THR A 2 -13.27 30.74 -4.23
N THR A 3 -13.53 30.14 -5.39
CA THR A 3 -13.39 28.69 -5.58
C THR A 3 -12.98 28.31 -7.00
N THR A 4 -11.99 29.02 -7.56
CA THR A 4 -11.33 28.59 -8.80
C THR A 4 -10.04 27.80 -8.51
N SER A 5 -9.43 27.95 -7.32
CA SER A 5 -8.19 27.27 -6.97
C SER A 5 -8.41 25.87 -6.36
N ALA A 6 -9.41 25.69 -5.51
CA ALA A 6 -9.70 24.40 -4.86
C ALA A 6 -10.10 23.28 -5.86
N LYS A 7 -10.92 23.61 -6.88
CA LYS A 7 -11.32 22.65 -7.92
C LYS A 7 -10.17 22.18 -8.82
N LYS A 8 -9.11 22.97 -8.97
CA LYS A 8 -7.91 22.54 -9.73
C LYS A 8 -7.07 21.53 -8.94
N ALA A 9 -7.05 21.63 -7.61
CA ALA A 9 -6.38 20.63 -6.78
C ALA A 9 -7.11 19.28 -6.84
N GLU A 10 -8.45 19.27 -6.80
CA GLU A 10 -9.25 18.05 -6.97
C GLU A 10 -9.04 17.37 -8.34
N VAL A 11 -8.84 18.14 -9.41
CA VAL A 11 -8.59 17.61 -10.77
C VAL A 11 -7.12 17.14 -10.95
N ILE A 12 -6.17 17.70 -10.20
CA ILE A 12 -4.75 17.25 -10.22
C ILE A 12 -4.53 16.05 -9.28
N LEU A 13 -5.37 15.89 -8.27
CA LEU A 13 -5.39 14.76 -7.33
C LEU A 13 -6.38 13.67 -7.79
N GLY A 14 -6.52 13.49 -9.10
CA GLY A 14 -7.36 12.46 -9.69
C GLY A 14 -7.11 11.10 -9.04
N SER A 15 -8.21 10.39 -8.81
CA SER A 15 -8.36 9.11 -8.11
C SER A 15 -7.54 7.94 -8.66
N ASP A 16 -6.69 8.15 -9.67
CA ASP A 16 -5.94 7.10 -10.39
C ASP A 16 -4.43 7.40 -10.54
N ASN A 17 -3.79 8.11 -9.60
CA ASN A 17 -2.34 8.20 -9.62
C ASN A 17 -1.68 7.15 -8.71
N TYR A 18 -1.28 6.03 -9.31
CA TYR A 18 -0.49 4.97 -8.67
C TYR A 18 0.67 5.54 -7.84
N PHE A 19 1.36 6.58 -8.31
CA PHE A 19 2.50 7.17 -7.59
C PHE A 19 2.11 7.86 -6.28
N HIS A 20 0.94 8.48 -6.21
CA HIS A 20 0.45 9.10 -4.96
C HIS A 20 0.05 8.03 -3.95
N TRP A 21 -0.68 7.01 -4.41
CA TRP A 21 -1.04 5.86 -3.59
C TRP A 21 0.21 5.16 -3.06
N GLU A 22 1.18 4.90 -3.94
CA GLU A 22 2.43 4.23 -3.62
C GLU A 22 3.23 5.01 -2.57
N PHE A 23 3.40 6.32 -2.75
CA PHE A 23 4.07 7.17 -1.77
C PHE A 23 3.35 7.17 -0.41
N ALA A 24 2.03 7.38 -0.42
CA ALA A 24 1.23 7.41 0.81
C ALA A 24 1.25 6.06 1.54
N MET A 25 1.22 4.96 0.80
CA MET A 25 1.26 3.61 1.36
C MET A 25 2.65 3.28 1.91
N ARG A 26 3.74 3.61 1.19
CA ARG A 26 5.10 3.49 1.74
C ARG A 26 5.27 4.26 3.03
N MET A 27 4.74 5.48 3.11
CA MET A 27 4.78 6.28 4.34
C MET A 27 3.95 5.65 5.47
N THR A 28 2.82 5.04 5.16
CA THR A 28 1.98 4.33 6.14
C THR A 28 2.68 3.09 6.68
N LEU A 29 3.26 2.28 5.79
CA LEU A 29 4.04 1.10 6.16
C LEU A 29 5.28 1.49 6.98
N ALA A 30 6.01 2.55 6.59
CA ALA A 30 7.17 3.04 7.33
C ALA A 30 6.82 3.44 8.77
N ARG A 31 5.75 4.22 8.96
CA ARG A 31 5.26 4.60 10.31
C ARG A 31 4.85 3.41 11.17
N LYS A 32 4.50 2.28 10.55
CA LYS A 32 4.12 1.03 11.23
C LYS A 32 5.30 0.05 11.36
N GLY A 33 6.49 0.40 10.89
CA GLY A 33 7.66 -0.48 10.89
C GLY A 33 7.55 -1.65 9.89
N GLN A 34 6.75 -1.50 8.85
CA GLN A 34 6.37 -2.57 7.91
C GLN A 34 6.88 -2.36 6.48
N LEU A 35 7.61 -1.27 6.21
CA LEU A 35 8.09 -0.94 4.86
C LEU A 35 8.97 -2.05 4.25
N ALA A 36 9.74 -2.77 5.07
CA ALA A 36 10.60 -3.86 4.60
C ALA A 36 9.81 -4.97 3.88
N HIS A 37 8.54 -5.19 4.25
CA HIS A 37 7.68 -6.24 3.67
C HIS A 37 7.26 -5.98 2.22
N VAL A 38 7.51 -4.79 1.67
CA VAL A 38 7.28 -4.48 0.25
C VAL A 38 8.57 -4.11 -0.51
N GLN A 39 9.72 -4.11 0.17
CA GLN A 39 11.02 -3.74 -0.40
C GLN A 39 12.00 -4.90 -0.49
N VAL A 40 11.86 -5.90 0.39
CA VAL A 40 12.81 -7.00 0.52
C VAL A 40 12.10 -8.32 0.33
N VAL A 41 12.60 -9.12 -0.61
CA VAL A 41 12.29 -10.55 -0.68
C VAL A 41 13.25 -11.26 0.27
N LYS A 42 12.71 -11.89 1.32
CA LYS A 42 13.53 -12.67 2.26
C LYS A 42 13.89 -14.04 1.70
N ASP A 43 15.08 -14.51 2.04
CA ASP A 43 15.43 -15.93 1.88
C ASP A 43 14.44 -16.76 2.71
N PRO A 44 13.80 -17.81 2.13
CA PRO A 44 12.91 -18.70 2.86
C PRO A 44 13.50 -19.26 4.16
N ALA A 45 14.82 -19.50 4.21
CA ALA A 45 15.52 -19.99 5.41
C ALA A 45 15.56 -18.97 6.55
N GLU A 46 15.36 -17.68 6.26
CA GLU A 46 15.36 -16.58 7.24
C GLU A 46 13.95 -16.10 7.64
N ILE A 47 12.90 -16.72 7.09
CA ILE A 47 11.52 -16.35 7.41
C ILE A 47 11.18 -16.89 8.80
N THR A 48 10.92 -15.96 9.72
CA THR A 48 10.46 -16.26 11.08
C THR A 48 8.94 -16.10 11.19
N GLU A 49 8.33 -16.69 12.23
CA GLU A 49 6.90 -16.47 12.53
C GLU A 49 6.58 -14.98 12.75
N ALA A 50 7.49 -14.25 13.41
CA ALA A 50 7.35 -12.82 13.61
C ALA A 50 7.37 -12.04 12.29
N TRP A 51 8.16 -12.48 11.32
CA TRP A 51 8.15 -11.90 9.97
C TRP A 51 6.81 -12.14 9.28
N LEU A 52 6.31 -13.39 9.27
CA LEU A 52 5.02 -13.74 8.66
C LEU A 52 3.85 -12.96 9.27
N LEU A 53 3.85 -12.80 10.60
CA LEU A 53 2.82 -12.02 11.28
C LEU A 53 2.83 -10.55 10.83
N ASN A 54 4.01 -9.95 10.70
CA ASN A 54 4.13 -8.56 10.26
C ASN A 54 3.86 -8.39 8.75
N ASP A 55 4.17 -9.40 7.96
CA ASP A 55 3.83 -9.45 6.54
C ASP A 55 2.31 -9.45 6.32
N MET A 56 1.57 -10.27 7.08
CA MET A 56 0.10 -10.28 7.04
C MET A 56 -0.51 -8.95 7.49
N LYS A 57 0.10 -8.27 8.47
CA LYS A 57 -0.35 -6.92 8.87
C LYS A 57 -0.10 -5.90 7.75
N ALA A 58 1.05 -5.97 7.08
CA ALA A 58 1.38 -5.11 5.95
C ALA A 58 0.40 -5.35 4.77
N LEU A 59 0.10 -6.61 4.46
CA LEU A 59 -0.91 -7.00 3.48
C LEU A 59 -2.28 -6.40 3.82
N GLY A 60 -2.69 -6.47 5.09
CA GLY A 60 -3.94 -5.86 5.55
C GLY A 60 -3.99 -4.34 5.35
N LEU A 61 -2.88 -3.62 5.57
CA LEU A 61 -2.80 -2.18 5.31
C LEU A 61 -2.86 -1.86 3.81
N ILE A 62 -2.18 -2.65 2.98
CA ILE A 62 -2.25 -2.51 1.51
C ILE A 62 -3.69 -2.70 1.05
N ALA A 63 -4.35 -3.79 1.47
CA ALA A 63 -5.74 -4.07 1.12
C ALA A 63 -6.70 -2.95 1.54
N GLN A 64 -6.46 -2.29 2.68
CA GLN A 64 -7.27 -1.14 3.12
C GLN A 64 -7.05 0.14 2.31
N GLY A 65 -5.83 0.33 1.77
CA GLY A 65 -5.51 1.53 0.99
C GLY A 65 -5.79 1.40 -0.50
N VAL A 66 -6.01 0.19 -1.02
CA VAL A 66 -6.39 -0.03 -2.42
C VAL A 66 -7.85 0.36 -2.62
N ALA A 67 -8.15 1.04 -3.73
CA ALA A 67 -9.52 1.38 -4.09
C ALA A 67 -10.36 0.10 -4.35
N VAL A 68 -11.64 0.12 -4.03
CA VAL A 68 -12.51 -1.08 -4.04
C VAL A 68 -12.54 -1.76 -5.41
N GLU A 69 -12.55 -0.96 -6.49
CA GLU A 69 -12.48 -1.39 -7.89
C GLU A 69 -11.20 -2.15 -8.25
N HIS A 70 -10.17 -2.09 -7.41
CA HIS A 70 -8.89 -2.77 -7.60
C HIS A 70 -8.67 -3.95 -6.65
N HIS A 71 -9.57 -4.21 -5.68
CA HIS A 71 -9.45 -5.35 -4.77
C HIS A 71 -9.34 -6.70 -5.49
N ILE A 72 -10.01 -6.86 -6.64
CA ILE A 72 -9.93 -8.10 -7.43
C ILE A 72 -8.50 -8.41 -7.90
N LYS A 73 -7.64 -7.39 -8.04
CA LYS A 73 -6.25 -7.54 -8.50
C LYS A 73 -5.36 -8.15 -7.41
N ILE A 74 -5.68 -7.91 -6.14
CA ILE A 74 -4.91 -8.39 -4.99
C ILE A 74 -5.57 -9.57 -4.27
N ARG A 75 -6.73 -10.06 -4.76
CA ARG A 75 -7.54 -11.09 -4.09
C ARG A 75 -6.78 -12.38 -3.76
N SER A 76 -5.78 -12.73 -4.57
CA SER A 76 -4.98 -13.95 -4.44
C SER A 76 -3.64 -13.72 -3.78
N ALA A 77 -3.32 -12.48 -3.37
CA ALA A 77 -2.08 -12.18 -2.69
C ALA A 77 -2.10 -12.80 -1.28
N THR A 78 -1.09 -13.58 -0.96
CA THR A 78 -0.89 -14.17 0.38
C THR A 78 0.27 -13.51 1.14
N SER A 79 0.87 -12.47 0.56
CA SER A 79 1.92 -11.66 1.21
C SER A 79 1.82 -10.20 0.79
N ALA A 80 2.42 -9.31 1.58
CA ALA A 80 2.43 -7.88 1.28
C ALA A 80 3.11 -7.58 -0.06
N ILE A 81 4.26 -8.20 -0.34
CA ILE A 81 5.01 -7.98 -1.58
C ILE A 81 4.30 -8.50 -2.83
N MET A 82 3.40 -9.48 -2.69
CA MET A 82 2.55 -9.95 -3.80
C MET A 82 1.38 -9.01 -4.08
N ALA A 83 0.90 -8.27 -3.08
CA ALA A 83 -0.19 -7.30 -3.24
C ALA A 83 0.29 -5.91 -3.69
N TRP A 84 1.60 -5.65 -3.53
CA TRP A 84 2.26 -4.39 -3.85
C TRP A 84 2.45 -4.19 -5.36
#